data_AF-A0A9Q4L5J4-F1
#
_entry.id   AF-A0A9Q4L5J4-F1
#
_cell.length_a   1.000
_cell.length_b   1.000
_cell.length_c   1.000
_cell.angle_alpha   90.00
_cell.angle_beta   90.00
_cell.angle_gamma   90.00
#
_symmetry.space_group_name_H-M   'P 1'
#
loop_
_entity.id
_entity.type
_entity.pdbx_description
1 polymer ?
#
loop_
_entity_poly.entity_id
_entity_poly.type
_entity_poly.pdbx_seq_one_letter_code
_entity_poly.pdbx_strand_id
1 'polypeptide(L)'
;MKLIRILIVIGLVFVVIAGSGLPATAQEDVDIESEDVDVEHAADRAEVESDDVDYERDADRVDVESGDYDIEQDGDAVDVETDEFEYQRFNGTMELETTDGNLEIDKRSFGVEIDFFGVEIQQVGDELEVEDDSLDYDNDGREGDVDVDTDDYEIEQAINDTEVKSDALEYALTDDTFEFETTRGADIDVEVTGDNDVDIEVNGQDLEQVDDELDLESDEIDFENGDGRTEFETGDYDIEQDDTDLEVEDGTLDIESDGEDVEVEGDG
;
A
#
# COMPACT_ATOMS: atom_id res chain seq x y z
N MET A 1 -46.22 -13.72 15.02
CA MET A 1 -46.63 -15.14 15.13
C MET A 1 -45.56 -16.08 14.58
N LYS A 2 -44.84 -15.72 13.49
CA LYS A 2 -43.69 -16.47 12.95
C LYS A 2 -42.57 -16.75 13.96
N LEU A 3 -42.12 -15.74 14.73
CA LEU A 3 -41.08 -15.92 15.77
C LEU A 3 -41.39 -16.95 16.88
N ILE A 4 -42.68 -17.18 17.18
CA ILE A 4 -43.08 -18.14 18.23
C ILE A 4 -43.06 -19.57 17.69
N ARG A 5 -43.26 -19.77 16.38
CA ARG A 5 -43.20 -21.08 15.73
C ARG A 5 -41.77 -21.57 15.58
N ILE A 6 -40.85 -20.69 15.15
CA ILE A 6 -39.41 -20.97 15.07
C ILE A 6 -38.83 -21.34 16.45
N LEU A 7 -39.20 -20.62 17.53
CA LEU A 7 -38.78 -20.96 18.90
C LEU A 7 -39.35 -22.29 19.42
N ILE A 8 -40.50 -22.73 18.90
CA ILE A 8 -41.11 -24.02 19.25
C ILE A 8 -40.44 -25.16 18.48
N VAL A 9 -40.10 -24.97 17.21
CA VAL A 9 -39.34 -25.94 16.40
C VAL A 9 -37.92 -26.08 16.94
N ILE A 10 -37.20 -24.97 17.17
CA ILE A 10 -35.89 -24.97 17.85
C ILE A 10 -35.99 -25.58 19.26
N GLY A 11 -37.07 -25.30 20.00
CA GLY A 11 -37.32 -25.88 21.31
C GLY A 11 -37.60 -27.39 21.30
N LEU A 12 -38.25 -27.91 20.26
CA LEU A 12 -38.51 -29.34 20.04
C LEU A 12 -37.25 -30.06 19.56
N VAL A 13 -36.52 -29.46 18.61
CA VAL A 13 -35.21 -29.94 18.14
C VAL A 13 -34.20 -29.99 19.30
N PHE A 14 -34.17 -28.98 20.18
CA PHE A 14 -33.34 -29.04 21.41
C PHE A 14 -33.78 -30.11 22.41
N VAL A 15 -35.06 -30.44 22.49
CA VAL A 15 -35.55 -31.52 23.37
C VAL A 15 -35.20 -32.91 22.81
N VAL A 16 -35.12 -33.05 21.48
CA VAL A 16 -34.66 -34.28 20.83
C VAL A 16 -33.13 -34.41 20.89
N ILE A 17 -32.38 -33.33 20.66
CA ILE A 17 -30.90 -33.35 20.57
C ILE A 17 -30.21 -33.29 21.95
N ALA A 18 -30.76 -32.58 22.95
CA ALA A 18 -30.15 -32.50 24.30
C ALA A 18 -30.36 -33.77 25.16
N GLY A 19 -30.90 -34.83 24.58
CA GLY A 19 -31.27 -36.09 25.25
C GLY A 19 -30.16 -37.15 25.38
N SER A 20 -28.90 -36.90 25.00
CA SER A 20 -27.82 -37.91 25.06
C SER A 20 -27.16 -38.08 26.45
N GLY A 21 -27.94 -37.85 27.53
CA GLY A 21 -27.58 -38.17 28.91
C GLY A 21 -28.28 -39.43 29.47
N LEU A 22 -28.98 -40.21 28.64
CA LEU A 22 -29.70 -41.40 29.08
C LEU A 22 -28.83 -42.67 28.92
N PRO A 23 -28.83 -43.58 29.92
CA PRO A 23 -28.07 -44.82 29.85
C PRO A 23 -28.58 -45.69 28.70
N ALA A 24 -27.64 -46.33 28.00
CA ALA A 24 -27.85 -47.24 26.89
C ALA A 24 -28.81 -48.40 27.23
N THR A 25 -30.11 -48.16 27.09
CA THR A 25 -31.15 -49.20 27.08
C THR A 25 -32.28 -48.74 26.14
N ALA A 26 -32.28 -49.32 24.93
CA ALA A 26 -33.29 -49.16 23.87
C ALA A 26 -33.52 -47.72 23.38
N GLN A 27 -32.80 -47.32 22.34
CA GLN A 27 -33.28 -46.28 21.44
C GLN A 27 -34.44 -46.91 20.67
N GLU A 28 -35.68 -46.61 21.05
CA GLU A 28 -36.85 -46.90 20.22
C GLU A 28 -36.84 -45.90 19.06
N ASP A 29 -37.06 -46.39 17.85
CA ASP A 29 -37.31 -45.51 16.70
C ASP A 29 -38.57 -44.70 17.01
N VAL A 30 -38.49 -43.37 16.87
CA VAL A 30 -39.62 -42.45 17.08
C VAL A 30 -40.08 -41.99 15.71
N ASP A 31 -41.38 -42.12 15.48
CA ASP A 31 -42.06 -41.72 14.25
C ASP A 31 -43.37 -41.02 14.67
N ILE A 32 -43.48 -39.74 14.32
CA ILE A 32 -44.63 -38.88 14.62
C ILE A 32 -45.04 -38.18 13.34
N GLU A 33 -46.12 -38.67 12.72
CA GLU A 33 -46.74 -38.01 11.57
C GLU A 33 -47.90 -37.09 12.01
N SER A 34 -47.97 -35.88 11.45
CA SER A 34 -49.11 -34.96 11.64
C SER A 34 -49.44 -34.18 10.37
N GLU A 35 -50.52 -33.39 10.38
CA GLU A 35 -50.89 -32.60 9.20
C GLU A 35 -49.89 -31.46 8.89
N ASP A 36 -49.14 -31.01 9.89
CA ASP A 36 -48.30 -29.80 9.81
C ASP A 36 -46.79 -30.09 9.96
N VAL A 37 -46.42 -31.21 10.58
CA VAL A 37 -45.04 -31.56 10.92
C VAL A 37 -44.90 -33.08 11.00
N ASP A 38 -43.87 -33.61 10.37
CA ASP A 38 -43.46 -35.02 10.48
C ASP A 38 -42.09 -35.10 11.18
N VAL A 39 -41.92 -36.07 12.08
CA VAL A 39 -40.68 -36.24 12.87
C VAL A 39 -40.28 -37.71 12.88
N GLU A 40 -39.07 -37.99 12.38
CA GLU A 40 -38.44 -39.31 12.42
C GLU A 40 -37.14 -39.27 13.23
N HIS A 41 -36.89 -40.28 14.06
CA HIS A 41 -35.62 -40.42 14.79
C HIS A 41 -35.25 -41.88 14.95
N ALA A 42 -34.10 -42.26 14.39
CA ALA A 42 -33.58 -43.63 14.40
C ALA A 42 -32.06 -43.62 14.61
N ALA A 43 -31.59 -44.23 15.69
CA ALA A 43 -30.17 -44.38 16.05
C ALA A 43 -29.28 -43.12 15.88
N ASP A 44 -28.75 -42.89 14.68
CA ASP A 44 -27.86 -41.79 14.32
C ASP A 44 -28.49 -40.77 13.34
N ARG A 45 -29.77 -40.97 12.95
CA ARG A 45 -30.56 -40.12 12.07
C ARG A 45 -31.70 -39.42 12.83
N ALA A 46 -31.93 -38.15 12.52
CA ALA A 46 -33.09 -37.40 12.99
C ALA A 46 -33.59 -36.47 11.89
N GLU A 47 -34.90 -36.46 11.65
CA GLU A 47 -35.55 -35.66 10.62
C GLU A 47 -36.77 -34.95 11.17
N VAL A 48 -36.96 -33.71 10.73
CA VAL A 48 -38.17 -32.93 10.98
C VAL A 48 -38.53 -32.25 9.67
N GLU A 49 -39.68 -32.59 9.10
CA GLU A 49 -40.20 -31.97 7.88
C GLU A 49 -41.41 -31.10 8.22
N SER A 50 -41.48 -29.90 7.64
CA SER A 50 -42.64 -29.01 7.78
C SER A 50 -42.77 -28.03 6.61
N ASP A 51 -43.93 -27.39 6.45
CA ASP A 51 -44.14 -26.39 5.39
C ASP A 51 -43.16 -25.19 5.43
N ASP A 52 -42.55 -24.91 6.59
CA ASP A 52 -41.73 -23.70 6.80
C ASP A 52 -40.21 -24.02 6.86
N VAL A 53 -39.83 -25.18 7.40
CA VAL A 53 -38.43 -25.59 7.65
C VAL A 53 -38.32 -27.10 7.62
N ASP A 54 -37.31 -27.59 6.94
CA ASP A 54 -36.87 -28.98 6.97
C ASP A 54 -35.52 -29.09 7.69
N TYR A 55 -35.34 -30.17 8.44
CA TYR A 55 -34.14 -30.47 9.21
C TYR A 55 -33.81 -31.94 9.05
N GLU A 56 -32.58 -32.26 8.64
CA GLU A 56 -32.04 -33.61 8.59
C GLU A 56 -30.71 -33.65 9.35
N ARG A 57 -30.47 -34.74 10.07
CA ARG A 57 -29.17 -35.07 10.64
C ARG A 57 -28.91 -36.54 10.40
N ASP A 58 -27.75 -36.87 9.84
CA ASP A 58 -27.27 -38.24 9.71
C ASP A 58 -25.79 -38.29 10.12
N ALA A 59 -25.51 -38.97 11.23
CA ALA A 59 -24.17 -39.07 11.82
C ALA A 59 -23.52 -37.69 12.10
N ASP A 60 -22.56 -37.29 11.25
CA ASP A 60 -21.82 -36.02 11.26
C ASP A 60 -22.32 -34.99 10.25
N ARG A 61 -23.34 -35.33 9.45
CA ARG A 61 -24.05 -34.40 8.57
C ARG A 61 -25.25 -33.75 9.27
N VAL A 62 -25.43 -32.46 9.07
CA VAL A 62 -26.62 -31.69 9.49
C VAL A 62 -27.04 -30.80 8.32
N ASP A 63 -28.31 -30.85 7.96
CA ASP A 63 -28.91 -30.03 6.90
C ASP A 63 -30.13 -29.30 7.46
N VAL A 64 -30.28 -28.02 7.15
CA VAL A 64 -31.45 -27.20 7.48
C VAL A 64 -31.84 -26.40 6.25
N GLU A 65 -33.03 -26.67 5.72
CA GLU A 65 -33.56 -26.00 4.53
C GLU A 65 -34.80 -25.18 4.92
N SER A 66 -34.92 -23.99 4.34
CA SER A 66 -36.08 -23.13 4.50
C SER A 66 -36.26 -22.25 3.28
N GLY A 67 -37.40 -21.57 3.17
CA GLY A 67 -37.64 -20.67 2.04
C GLY A 67 -36.71 -19.44 1.96
N ASP A 68 -35.92 -19.15 2.99
CA ASP A 68 -35.07 -17.95 3.07
C ASP A 68 -33.55 -18.28 3.24
N TYR A 69 -33.20 -19.51 3.61
CA TYR A 69 -31.82 -19.93 3.88
C TYR A 69 -31.68 -21.45 3.86
N ASP A 70 -30.49 -21.90 3.47
CA ASP A 70 -30.03 -23.28 3.48
C ASP A 70 -28.71 -23.39 4.25
N ILE A 71 -28.60 -24.38 5.12
CA ILE A 71 -27.40 -24.62 5.94
C ILE A 71 -27.03 -26.09 5.86
N GLU A 72 -25.85 -26.40 5.34
CA GLU A 72 -25.30 -27.74 5.33
C GLU A 72 -24.00 -27.80 6.15
N GLN A 73 -23.86 -28.83 6.98
CA GLN A 73 -22.62 -29.14 7.67
C GLN A 73 -22.29 -30.61 7.42
N ASP A 74 -21.09 -30.89 6.90
CA ASP A 74 -20.54 -32.24 6.77
C ASP A 74 -19.16 -32.30 7.45
N GLY A 75 -19.13 -32.82 8.68
CA GLY A 75 -17.93 -32.84 9.51
C GLY A 75 -17.41 -31.44 9.83
N ASP A 76 -16.25 -31.10 9.26
CA ASP A 76 -15.61 -29.77 9.41
C ASP A 76 -16.02 -28.77 8.31
N ALA A 77 -16.73 -29.24 7.28
CA ALA A 77 -17.27 -28.41 6.21
C ALA A 77 -18.56 -27.72 6.66
N VAL A 78 -18.72 -26.45 6.33
CA VAL A 78 -19.95 -25.68 6.56
C VAL A 78 -20.27 -24.90 5.30
N ASP A 79 -21.53 -24.93 4.90
CA ASP A 79 -22.10 -24.16 3.81
C ASP A 79 -23.38 -23.47 4.30
N VAL A 80 -23.55 -22.20 3.94
CA VAL A 80 -24.71 -21.39 4.30
C VAL A 80 -25.07 -20.52 3.10
N GLU A 81 -26.24 -20.75 2.54
CA GLU A 81 -26.80 -19.97 1.43
C GLU A 81 -28.01 -19.18 1.93
N THR A 82 -28.10 -17.90 1.52
CA THR A 82 -29.24 -17.03 1.77
C THR A 82 -29.51 -16.17 0.54
N ASP A 83 -30.65 -15.48 0.51
CA ASP A 83 -30.95 -14.48 -0.53
C ASP A 83 -29.96 -13.29 -0.56
N GLU A 84 -29.15 -13.09 0.49
CA GLU A 84 -28.27 -11.93 0.65
C GLU A 84 -26.78 -12.27 0.52
N PHE A 85 -26.37 -13.48 0.88
CA PHE A 85 -24.99 -13.94 0.86
C PHE A 85 -24.87 -15.46 0.83
N GLU A 86 -23.70 -15.93 0.40
CA GLU A 86 -23.24 -17.31 0.46
C GLU A 86 -21.97 -17.36 1.32
N TYR A 87 -21.87 -18.35 2.21
CA TYR A 87 -20.72 -18.56 3.09
C TYR A 87 -20.30 -20.03 3.06
N GLN A 88 -19.05 -20.28 2.71
CA GLN A 88 -18.48 -21.62 2.70
C GLN A 88 -17.24 -21.69 3.56
N ARG A 89 -17.04 -22.84 4.19
CA ARG A 89 -15.81 -23.17 4.91
C ARG A 89 -15.45 -24.63 4.68
N PHE A 90 -14.29 -24.87 4.09
CA PHE A 90 -13.78 -26.22 3.89
C PHE A 90 -12.26 -26.27 4.05
N ASN A 91 -11.77 -27.27 4.81
CA ASN A 91 -10.33 -27.56 4.95
C ASN A 91 -9.46 -26.35 5.34
N GLY A 92 -9.99 -25.46 6.18
CA GLY A 92 -9.28 -24.26 6.63
C GLY A 92 -9.35 -23.06 5.68
N THR A 93 -9.98 -23.21 4.52
CA THR A 93 -10.42 -22.11 3.65
C THR A 93 -11.79 -21.61 4.12
N MET A 94 -12.03 -20.32 3.96
CA MET A 94 -13.32 -19.67 4.17
C MET A 94 -13.57 -18.71 3.01
N GLU A 95 -14.78 -18.76 2.45
CA GLU A 95 -15.24 -17.91 1.35
C GLU A 95 -16.57 -17.27 1.77
N LEU A 96 -16.76 -15.99 1.48
CA LEU A 96 -18.00 -15.26 1.73
C LEU A 96 -18.26 -14.35 0.52
N GLU A 97 -19.39 -14.52 -0.13
CA GLU A 97 -19.81 -13.69 -1.27
C GLU A 97 -21.19 -13.11 -0.98
N THR A 98 -21.37 -11.82 -1.28
CA THR A 98 -22.71 -11.21 -1.31
C THR A 98 -23.39 -11.51 -2.63
N THR A 99 -24.69 -11.80 -2.63
CA THR A 99 -25.42 -12.18 -3.86
C THR A 99 -25.42 -11.10 -4.94
N ASP A 100 -25.18 -9.84 -4.56
CA ASP A 100 -25.04 -8.71 -5.50
C ASP A 100 -23.62 -8.52 -6.04
N GLY A 101 -22.65 -9.30 -5.57
CA GLY A 101 -21.25 -9.29 -5.99
C GLY A 101 -20.46 -8.06 -5.53
N ASN A 102 -20.96 -7.31 -4.55
CA ASN A 102 -20.28 -6.09 -4.07
C ASN A 102 -19.21 -6.36 -2.99
N LEU A 103 -19.16 -7.59 -2.49
CA LEU A 103 -18.21 -8.06 -1.49
C LEU A 103 -17.94 -9.54 -1.71
N GLU A 104 -16.66 -9.87 -1.84
CA GLU A 104 -16.10 -11.22 -1.81
C GLU A 104 -14.96 -11.26 -0.79
N ILE A 105 -14.92 -12.28 0.08
CA ILE A 105 -13.85 -12.47 1.05
C ILE A 105 -13.37 -13.91 0.98
N ASP A 106 -12.09 -14.05 0.64
CA ASP A 106 -11.43 -15.32 0.42
C ASP A 106 -10.27 -15.48 1.40
N LYS A 107 -10.45 -16.33 2.42
CA LYS A 107 -9.42 -16.60 3.42
C LYS A 107 -8.83 -17.99 3.23
N ARG A 108 -7.51 -18.03 3.04
CA ARG A 108 -6.72 -19.26 2.91
C ARG A 108 -5.73 -19.38 4.06
N SER A 109 -4.96 -20.47 4.09
CA SER A 109 -4.01 -20.75 5.20
C SER A 109 -2.90 -19.71 5.35
N PHE A 110 -2.56 -18.98 4.28
CA PHE A 110 -1.43 -18.07 4.22
C PHE A 110 -1.79 -16.66 3.77
N GLY A 111 -3.09 -16.38 3.59
CA GLY A 111 -3.50 -15.07 3.11
C GLY A 111 -5.01 -14.85 3.16
N VAL A 112 -5.38 -13.61 2.89
CA VAL A 112 -6.75 -13.16 2.73
C VAL A 112 -6.84 -12.26 1.50
N GLU A 113 -7.91 -12.42 0.75
CA GLU A 113 -8.29 -11.63 -0.42
C GLU A 113 -9.68 -11.04 -0.13
N ILE A 114 -9.86 -9.76 -0.40
CA ILE A 114 -11.11 -9.03 -0.22
C ILE A 114 -11.33 -8.18 -1.46
N ASP A 115 -12.41 -8.45 -2.19
CA ASP A 115 -12.93 -7.53 -3.21
C ASP A 115 -14.14 -6.81 -2.61
N PHE A 116 -14.16 -5.48 -2.68
CA PHE A 116 -15.38 -4.73 -2.40
C PHE A 116 -15.49 -3.48 -3.27
N PHE A 117 -16.62 -3.34 -3.98
CA PHE A 117 -16.92 -2.16 -4.78
C PHE A 117 -15.79 -1.75 -5.76
N GLY A 118 -15.05 -2.71 -6.31
CA GLY A 118 -13.92 -2.46 -7.23
C GLY A 118 -12.60 -2.07 -6.55
N VAL A 119 -12.50 -2.31 -5.23
CA VAL A 119 -11.24 -2.26 -4.49
C VAL A 119 -10.84 -3.70 -4.18
N GLU A 120 -9.63 -4.08 -4.57
CA GLU A 120 -9.03 -5.39 -4.29
C GLU A 120 -7.98 -5.22 -3.18
N ILE A 121 -8.06 -6.07 -2.14
CA ILE A 121 -7.07 -6.11 -1.05
C ILE A 121 -6.58 -7.55 -0.92
N GLN A 122 -5.27 -7.75 -1.07
CA GLN A 122 -4.64 -9.06 -0.93
C GLN A 122 -3.52 -9.00 0.10
N GLN A 123 -3.56 -9.92 1.06
CA GLN A 123 -2.49 -10.08 2.03
C GLN A 123 -1.96 -11.52 1.98
N VAL A 124 -0.66 -11.69 1.77
CA VAL A 124 0.01 -13.01 1.80
C VAL A 124 1.21 -12.95 2.75
N GLY A 125 1.05 -13.54 3.93
CA GLY A 125 2.06 -13.44 4.98
C GLY A 125 2.27 -11.99 5.44
N ASP A 126 3.45 -11.43 5.15
CA ASP A 126 3.79 -10.04 5.46
C ASP A 126 3.58 -9.10 4.26
N GLU A 127 3.31 -9.65 3.06
CA GLU A 127 3.01 -8.90 1.83
C GLU A 127 1.56 -8.37 1.88
N LEU A 128 1.34 -7.14 1.42
CA LEU A 128 0.04 -6.47 1.31
C LEU A 128 -0.05 -5.65 0.02
N GLU A 129 -1.05 -5.97 -0.79
CA GLU A 129 -1.41 -5.26 -2.02
C GLU A 129 -2.82 -4.67 -1.85
N VAL A 130 -3.02 -3.42 -2.28
CA VAL A 130 -4.32 -2.74 -2.34
C VAL A 130 -4.44 -2.01 -3.66
N GLU A 131 -5.40 -2.41 -4.50
CA GLU A 131 -5.61 -1.85 -5.83
C GLU A 131 -7.06 -1.32 -5.98
N ASP A 132 -7.20 -0.12 -6.54
CA ASP A 132 -8.43 0.41 -7.10
C ASP A 132 -8.18 1.18 -8.40
N ASP A 133 -9.22 1.76 -9.01
CA ASP A 133 -9.12 2.52 -10.27
C ASP A 133 -8.10 3.69 -10.26
N SER A 134 -7.66 4.16 -9.09
CA SER A 134 -6.88 5.38 -8.87
C SER A 134 -5.69 5.23 -7.90
N LEU A 135 -5.55 4.05 -7.28
CA LEU A 135 -4.55 3.75 -6.28
C LEU A 135 -4.03 2.34 -6.51
N ASP A 136 -2.72 2.21 -6.57
CA ASP A 136 -2.00 0.96 -6.42
C ASP A 136 -1.07 1.11 -5.21
N TYR A 137 -1.13 0.18 -4.27
CA TYR A 137 -0.29 0.15 -3.08
C TYR A 137 0.28 -1.25 -2.96
N ASP A 138 1.60 -1.34 -2.87
CA ASP A 138 2.32 -2.58 -2.64
C ASP A 138 3.22 -2.44 -1.42
N ASN A 139 3.16 -3.42 -0.54
CA ASN A 139 4.19 -3.69 0.43
C ASN A 139 4.59 -5.16 0.31
N ASP A 140 5.81 -5.40 -0.14
CA ASP A 140 6.30 -6.76 -0.39
C ASP A 140 6.76 -7.52 0.89
N GLY A 141 6.40 -7.00 2.06
CA GLY A 141 6.74 -7.58 3.36
C GLY A 141 8.21 -7.45 3.76
N ARG A 142 9.07 -6.83 2.94
CA ARG A 142 10.43 -6.46 3.35
C ARG A 142 10.39 -5.18 4.19
N GLU A 143 11.32 -5.08 5.13
CA GLU A 143 11.36 -3.94 6.05
C GLU A 143 11.67 -2.68 5.27
N GLY A 144 10.72 -1.75 5.18
CA GLY A 144 10.91 -0.44 4.56
C GLY A 144 10.69 -0.37 3.05
N ASP A 145 10.29 -1.48 2.41
CA ASP A 145 9.95 -1.51 0.98
C ASP A 145 8.42 -1.24 0.85
N VAL A 146 8.04 -0.09 0.28
CA VAL A 146 6.64 0.34 0.09
C VAL A 146 6.55 1.13 -1.20
N ASP A 147 5.60 0.75 -2.05
CA ASP A 147 5.30 1.44 -3.30
C ASP A 147 3.85 1.95 -3.28
N VAL A 148 3.64 3.20 -3.71
CA VAL A 148 2.32 3.83 -3.79
C VAL A 148 2.21 4.61 -5.09
N ASP A 149 1.33 4.15 -5.97
CA ASP A 149 1.05 4.81 -7.24
C ASP A 149 -0.39 5.33 -7.26
N THR A 150 -0.53 6.56 -7.74
CA THR A 150 -1.81 7.23 -7.95
C THR A 150 -1.78 7.95 -9.28
N ASP A 151 -2.93 8.47 -9.72
CA ASP A 151 -3.01 9.31 -10.93
C ASP A 151 -2.06 10.53 -10.92
N ASP A 152 -1.72 11.04 -9.74
CA ASP A 152 -0.99 12.31 -9.56
C ASP A 152 0.45 12.12 -9.02
N TYR A 153 0.72 11.00 -8.35
CA TYR A 153 1.94 10.77 -7.59
C TYR A 153 2.36 9.30 -7.64
N GLU A 154 3.65 9.07 -7.76
CA GLU A 154 4.31 7.77 -7.56
C GLU A 154 5.29 7.93 -6.39
N ILE A 155 5.25 7.02 -5.42
CA ILE A 155 6.10 7.04 -4.23
C ILE A 155 6.73 5.66 -4.08
N GLU A 156 8.03 5.56 -4.26
CA GLU A 156 8.80 4.34 -4.03
C GLU A 156 9.67 4.53 -2.79
N GLN A 157 9.55 3.63 -1.82
CA GLN A 157 10.36 3.64 -0.61
C GLN A 157 11.11 2.31 -0.49
N ALA A 158 12.41 2.39 -0.21
CA ALA A 158 13.22 1.30 0.29
C ALA A 158 13.93 1.72 1.59
N ILE A 159 14.70 0.81 2.20
CA ILE A 159 15.36 1.03 3.51
C ILE A 159 16.13 2.36 3.60
N ASN A 160 16.88 2.72 2.56
CA ASN A 160 17.70 3.93 2.52
C ASN A 160 17.29 4.88 1.38
N ASP A 161 16.27 4.51 0.63
CA ASP A 161 15.92 5.21 -0.61
C ASP A 161 14.46 5.64 -0.53
N THR A 162 14.16 6.85 -0.99
CA THR A 162 12.79 7.34 -1.10
C THR A 162 12.71 8.23 -2.32
N GLU A 163 11.83 7.88 -3.24
CA GLU A 163 11.59 8.63 -4.45
C GLU A 163 10.12 9.04 -4.49
N VAL A 164 9.86 10.29 -4.86
CA VAL A 164 8.51 10.80 -5.04
C VAL A 164 8.45 11.57 -6.34
N LYS A 165 7.60 11.09 -7.25
CA LYS A 165 7.40 11.65 -8.58
C LYS A 165 6.00 12.21 -8.74
N SER A 166 5.90 13.25 -9.54
CA SER A 166 4.64 13.83 -10.00
C SER A 166 4.83 14.53 -11.33
N ASP A 167 3.72 14.93 -11.94
CA ASP A 167 3.68 15.76 -13.15
C ASP A 167 4.37 17.14 -13.02
N ALA A 168 4.71 17.58 -11.81
CA ALA A 168 5.22 18.93 -11.55
C ALA A 168 6.61 18.99 -10.90
N LEU A 169 6.99 17.94 -10.17
CA LEU A 169 8.25 17.84 -9.45
C LEU A 169 8.58 16.38 -9.20
N GLU A 170 9.85 16.14 -8.97
CA GLU A 170 10.40 14.87 -8.50
C GLU A 170 11.44 15.17 -7.41
N TYR A 171 11.50 14.31 -6.40
CA TYR A 171 12.58 14.34 -5.43
C TYR A 171 12.97 12.94 -5.01
N ALA A 172 14.26 12.74 -4.77
CA ALA A 172 14.80 11.49 -4.29
C ALA A 172 15.70 11.72 -3.07
N LEU A 173 15.70 10.77 -2.16
CA LEU A 173 16.66 10.63 -1.08
C LEU A 173 17.29 9.26 -1.26
N THR A 174 18.57 9.20 -1.59
CA THR A 174 19.29 7.95 -1.85
C THR A 174 20.55 7.91 -1.01
N ASP A 175 20.61 7.02 -0.02
CA ASP A 175 21.67 6.96 0.99
C ASP A 175 21.94 8.32 1.68
N ASP A 176 22.93 9.06 1.18
CA ASP A 176 23.38 10.37 1.72
C ASP A 176 23.19 11.52 0.68
N THR A 177 22.37 11.29 -0.34
CA THR A 177 22.11 12.26 -1.43
C THR A 177 20.65 12.67 -1.41
N PHE A 178 20.39 13.98 -1.50
CA PHE A 178 19.07 14.54 -1.74
C PHE A 178 19.03 15.18 -3.12
N GLU A 179 18.07 14.79 -3.93
CA GLU A 179 17.81 15.33 -5.26
C GLU A 179 16.42 15.94 -5.29
N PHE A 180 16.29 17.10 -5.94
CA PHE A 180 15.02 17.75 -6.21
C PHE A 180 15.07 18.37 -7.60
N GLU A 181 14.08 18.02 -8.43
CA GLU A 181 13.92 18.60 -9.76
C GLU A 181 12.48 19.07 -9.96
N THR A 182 12.33 20.16 -10.72
CA THR A 182 11.01 20.60 -11.19
C THR A 182 10.80 20.16 -12.63
N THR A 183 9.88 19.22 -12.85
CA THR A 183 9.55 18.74 -14.19
C THR A 183 8.65 19.71 -14.98
N ARG A 184 8.11 20.74 -14.31
CA ARG A 184 7.23 21.73 -14.93
C ARG A 184 7.39 23.13 -14.33
N GLY A 185 7.94 24.06 -15.10
CA GLY A 185 7.92 25.48 -14.75
C GLY A 185 9.21 26.19 -15.10
N ALA A 186 9.84 26.77 -14.08
CA ALA A 186 11.27 27.09 -14.17
C ALA A 186 12.01 25.76 -14.07
N ASP A 187 13.11 25.62 -14.80
CA ASP A 187 13.96 24.43 -14.70
C ASP A 187 14.87 24.68 -13.48
N ILE A 188 14.60 23.96 -12.39
CA ILE A 188 15.32 24.05 -11.12
C ILE A 188 15.69 22.63 -10.72
N ASP A 189 16.99 22.40 -10.58
CA ASP A 189 17.55 21.14 -10.13
C ASP A 189 18.47 21.43 -8.94
N VAL A 190 18.31 20.65 -7.87
CA VAL A 190 19.06 20.79 -6.63
C VAL A 190 19.53 19.42 -6.20
N GLU A 191 20.85 19.26 -6.08
CA GLU A 191 21.48 18.08 -5.54
C GLU A 191 22.27 18.46 -4.28
N VAL A 192 22.13 17.68 -3.22
CA VAL A 192 22.92 17.83 -1.99
C VAL A 192 23.53 16.47 -1.70
N THR A 193 24.85 16.37 -1.80
CA THR A 193 25.60 15.15 -1.57
C THR A 193 26.47 15.26 -0.32
N GLY A 194 26.45 14.20 0.50
CA GLY A 194 27.30 14.14 1.68
C GLY A 194 27.03 15.25 2.70
N ASP A 195 28.09 15.81 3.29
CA ASP A 195 27.98 16.75 4.42
C ASP A 195 27.95 18.23 3.99
N ASN A 196 28.54 18.60 2.85
CA ASN A 196 28.75 20.01 2.47
C ASN A 196 28.63 20.30 0.96
N ASP A 197 28.35 19.29 0.12
CA ASP A 197 28.37 19.48 -1.32
C ASP A 197 26.95 19.80 -1.80
N VAL A 198 26.80 20.90 -2.53
CA VAL A 198 25.51 21.43 -2.97
C VAL A 198 25.63 21.94 -4.39
N ASP A 199 24.83 21.37 -5.28
CA ASP A 199 24.72 21.76 -6.67
C ASP A 199 23.33 22.30 -6.94
N ILE A 200 23.25 23.49 -7.52
CA ILE A 200 21.98 24.15 -7.85
C ILE A 200 22.05 24.63 -9.30
N GLU A 201 21.22 24.06 -10.16
CA GLU A 201 21.00 24.53 -11.53
C GLU A 201 19.65 25.26 -11.59
N VAL A 202 19.65 26.49 -12.14
CA VAL A 202 18.42 27.27 -12.35
C VAL A 202 18.40 27.87 -13.76
N ASN A 203 17.58 27.27 -14.63
CA ASN A 203 17.48 27.61 -16.06
C ASN A 203 18.83 27.57 -16.79
N GLY A 204 19.67 26.57 -16.48
CA GLY A 204 21.02 26.41 -17.06
C GLY A 204 22.07 27.37 -16.50
N GLN A 205 21.86 27.89 -15.28
CA GLN A 205 22.88 28.62 -14.53
C GLN A 205 23.26 27.75 -13.33
N ASP A 206 24.54 27.50 -13.15
CA ASP A 206 25.03 26.49 -12.21
C ASP A 206 25.71 27.18 -11.02
N LEU A 207 25.39 26.71 -9.81
CA LEU A 207 26.02 27.09 -8.56
C LEU A 207 26.44 25.81 -7.85
N GLU A 208 27.74 25.53 -7.85
CA GLU A 208 28.35 24.37 -7.21
C GLU A 208 29.10 24.84 -5.95
N GLN A 209 28.85 24.18 -4.83
CA GLN A 209 29.64 24.33 -3.61
C GLN A 209 30.21 22.97 -3.25
N VAL A 210 31.53 22.87 -3.17
CA VAL A 210 32.23 21.66 -2.72
C VAL A 210 33.11 22.02 -1.52
N ASP A 211 32.77 21.46 -0.35
CA ASP A 211 33.39 21.84 0.93
C ASP A 211 33.41 23.39 1.17
N ASP A 212 34.59 24.01 1.05
CA ASP A 212 34.84 25.45 1.26
C ASP A 212 34.95 26.22 -0.07
N GLU A 213 34.79 25.54 -1.21
CA GLU A 213 34.89 26.08 -2.56
C GLU A 213 33.50 26.46 -3.10
N LEU A 214 33.41 27.57 -3.82
CA LEU A 214 32.17 28.06 -4.43
C LEU A 214 32.44 28.42 -5.88
N ASP A 215 31.65 27.85 -6.78
CA ASP A 215 31.67 28.10 -8.21
C ASP A 215 30.27 28.56 -8.67
N LEU A 216 30.23 29.55 -9.55
CA LEU A 216 29.03 30.05 -10.21
C LEU A 216 29.36 30.23 -11.69
N GLU A 217 28.76 29.40 -12.54
CA GLU A 217 28.91 29.47 -14.00
C GLU A 217 27.62 29.99 -14.65
N SER A 218 27.74 30.97 -15.53
CA SER A 218 26.61 31.46 -16.32
C SER A 218 27.05 32.13 -17.62
N ASP A 219 26.11 32.32 -18.55
CA ASP A 219 26.37 33.00 -19.83
C ASP A 219 27.03 34.41 -19.71
N GLU A 220 26.90 35.09 -18.55
CA GLU A 220 27.36 36.47 -18.36
C GLU A 220 28.46 36.64 -17.31
N ILE A 221 28.57 35.70 -16.37
CA ILE A 221 29.39 35.81 -15.17
C ILE A 221 29.90 34.41 -14.81
N ASP A 222 31.21 34.30 -14.64
CA ASP A 222 31.86 33.14 -14.06
C ASP A 222 32.59 33.58 -12.78
N PHE A 223 32.41 32.86 -11.68
CA PHE A 223 33.01 33.18 -10.40
C PHE A 223 33.45 31.92 -9.68
N GLU A 224 34.73 31.86 -9.33
CA GLU A 224 35.31 30.75 -8.57
C GLU A 224 35.98 31.29 -7.30
N ASN A 225 35.75 30.63 -6.17
CA ASN A 225 36.47 30.90 -4.93
C ASN A 225 36.85 29.59 -4.25
N GLY A 226 38.15 29.33 -4.15
CA GLY A 226 38.69 28.11 -3.55
C GLY A 226 40.18 28.22 -3.32
N ASP A 227 40.74 27.41 -2.42
CA ASP A 227 42.19 27.29 -2.22
C ASP A 227 42.98 28.61 -1.98
N GLY A 228 42.32 29.64 -1.46
CA GLY A 228 42.93 30.97 -1.22
C GLY A 228 42.94 31.88 -2.46
N ARG A 229 42.26 31.46 -3.52
CA ARG A 229 42.11 32.15 -4.79
C ARG A 229 40.69 32.65 -5.00
N THR A 230 40.53 33.71 -5.76
CA THR A 230 39.23 34.23 -6.19
C THR A 230 39.35 34.69 -7.62
N GLU A 231 38.51 34.15 -8.49
CA GLU A 231 38.47 34.46 -9.91
C GLU A 231 37.05 34.98 -10.21
N PHE A 232 36.96 36.09 -10.96
CA PHE A 232 35.70 36.67 -11.39
C PHE A 232 35.87 37.14 -12.83
N GLU A 233 35.20 36.45 -13.74
CA GLU A 233 35.22 36.72 -15.16
C GLU A 233 33.85 37.18 -15.63
N THR A 234 33.88 38.13 -16.57
CA THR A 234 32.72 38.58 -17.33
C THR A 234 33.21 38.81 -18.75
N GLY A 235 32.29 38.93 -19.72
CA GLY A 235 32.70 39.15 -21.12
C GLY A 235 33.58 40.39 -21.39
N ASP A 236 33.74 41.30 -20.44
CA ASP A 236 34.56 42.51 -20.55
C ASP A 236 35.63 42.65 -19.44
N TYR A 237 35.60 41.86 -18.38
CA TYR A 237 36.45 42.04 -17.19
C TYR A 237 36.86 40.71 -16.59
N ASP A 238 38.15 40.57 -16.32
CA ASP A 238 38.74 39.41 -15.65
C ASP A 238 39.46 39.90 -14.40
N ILE A 239 39.12 39.35 -13.24
CA ILE A 239 39.70 39.70 -11.94
C ILE A 239 40.16 38.42 -11.24
N GLU A 240 41.46 38.29 -11.03
CA GLU A 240 42.05 37.17 -10.30
C GLU A 240 42.76 37.68 -9.03
N GLN A 241 42.56 37.00 -7.91
CA GLN A 241 43.28 37.25 -6.68
C GLN A 241 43.85 35.93 -6.14
N ASP A 242 45.16 35.84 -5.96
CA ASP A 242 45.85 34.72 -5.31
C ASP A 242 46.65 35.25 -4.11
N ASP A 243 46.20 34.94 -2.88
CA ASP A 243 46.78 35.47 -1.64
C ASP A 243 46.87 37.02 -1.59
N THR A 244 48.05 37.57 -1.90
CA THR A 244 48.36 39.01 -1.93
C THR A 244 48.38 39.61 -3.33
N ASP A 245 48.36 38.74 -4.34
CA ASP A 245 48.50 39.12 -5.72
C ASP A 245 47.09 39.42 -6.29
N LEU A 246 46.97 40.48 -7.08
CA LEU A 246 45.72 40.93 -7.69
C LEU A 246 45.97 41.31 -9.14
N GLU A 247 45.22 40.70 -10.04
CA GLU A 247 45.23 40.95 -11.48
C GLU A 247 43.82 41.43 -11.90
N VAL A 248 43.76 42.51 -12.69
CA VAL A 248 42.50 43.07 -13.23
C VAL A 248 42.74 43.43 -14.68
N GLU A 249 42.03 42.78 -15.60
CA GLU A 249 42.05 43.05 -17.04
C GLU A 249 40.68 43.57 -17.51
N ASP A 250 40.64 44.62 -18.33
CA ASP A 250 39.39 45.11 -18.98
C ASP A 250 39.44 45.14 -20.52
N GLY A 251 40.40 44.41 -21.11
CA GLY A 251 40.70 44.41 -22.55
C GLY A 251 41.31 45.71 -23.07
N THR A 252 41.44 46.76 -22.24
CA THR A 252 42.17 48.00 -22.57
C THR A 252 43.19 48.43 -21.52
N LEU A 253 43.01 47.97 -20.29
CA LEU A 253 43.81 48.31 -19.13
C LEU A 253 44.05 47.05 -18.30
N ASP A 254 45.33 46.82 -17.99
CA ASP A 254 45.79 45.69 -17.19
C ASP A 254 46.43 46.27 -15.91
N ILE A 255 45.98 45.79 -14.75
CA ILE A 255 46.49 46.19 -13.44
C ILE A 255 46.94 44.93 -12.70
N GLU A 256 48.23 44.86 -12.39
CA GLU A 256 48.82 43.77 -11.61
C GLU A 256 49.38 44.35 -10.30
N SER A 257 49.21 43.63 -9.18
CA SER A 257 49.84 43.97 -7.90
C SER A 257 50.33 42.71 -7.21
N ASP A 258 51.54 42.75 -6.65
CA ASP A 258 52.15 41.66 -5.87
C ASP A 258 52.12 41.92 -4.35
N GLY A 259 51.22 42.82 -3.93
CA GLY A 259 51.11 43.31 -2.55
C GLY A 259 52.17 44.34 -2.12
N GLU A 260 53.28 44.49 -2.85
CA GLU A 260 54.33 45.49 -2.56
C GLU A 260 54.34 46.63 -3.60
N ASP A 261 54.19 46.29 -4.87
CA ASP A 261 54.17 47.20 -6.00
C ASP A 261 52.85 47.05 -6.81
N VAL A 262 52.57 48.03 -7.66
CA VAL A 262 51.41 48.03 -8.56
C VAL A 262 51.90 48.43 -9.94
N GLU A 263 51.69 47.54 -10.91
CA GLU A 263 51.96 47.75 -12.33
C GLU A 263 50.64 48.09 -13.05
N VAL A 264 50.71 49.01 -14.01
CA VAL A 264 49.55 49.44 -14.80
C VAL A 264 49.99 49.54 -16.24
N GLU A 265 49.49 48.64 -17.08
CA GLU A 265 49.71 48.63 -18.53
C GLU A 265 48.42 49.02 -19.24
N GLY A 266 48.53 49.67 -20.39
CA GLY A 266 47.36 50.08 -21.16
C GLY A 266 47.69 50.16 -22.64
N ASP A 267 46.79 49.66 -23.45
CA ASP A 267 46.95 49.61 -24.90
C ASP A 267 46.73 51.01 -25.52
N GLY A 268 47.84 51.68 -25.86
CA GLY A 268 47.88 53.05 -26.38
C GLY A 268 47.65 53.22 -27.88
#